data_AF-A0A834DL09-F1
#
_entry.id   AF-A0A834DL09-F1
#
_cell.length_a   1.000
_cell.length_b   1.000
_cell.length_c   1.000
_cell.angle_alpha   90.00
_cell.angle_beta   90.00
_cell.angle_gamma   90.00
#
_symmetry.space_group_name_H-M   'P 1'
#
loop_
_entity.id
_entity.type
_entity.pdbx_description
1 polymer ?
#
loop_
_entity_poly.entity_id
_entity_poly.type
_entity_poly.pdbx_seq_one_letter_code
_entity_poly.pdbx_strand_id
1 'polypeptide(L)'
;MKTVSAGTSARRQRASLAAEVQRSTACPACLLLLLLMELVLESAAGTHSLHYHYLTLSEPGPSLPRFLAVGYMDNQPFLQYDSRVGRAEPQAPWMASMDTQYWETETQKYRAWAEVQQVNLWNVMSFYNQSDGIHSAQRMFGCDIQDNLSSSFWHFGFDGQDHVSLDLETLSWVSAEPVAIQTKRVLDSERCYAEYDKAYLESLCLTSLRRYLELGSQILTRREPPTVQVTRHTTQDRSVTLRCWALGFYPQDISLSWWLGEQELALEIEYVETRPSGDGTYQTWAAVQVPAGKEAAYTCRVQHSGLNDVLTVAWGKNKESYEQAPGGEEPL
;
A
#
# COMPACT_ATOMS: atom_id res chain seq x y z
N MET A 1 46.75 -13.71 -4.66
CA MET A 1 47.33 -12.44 -5.15
C MET A 1 46.49 -11.95 -6.33
N LYS A 2 46.18 -10.65 -6.32
CA LYS A 2 45.56 -9.80 -7.35
C LYS A 2 44.03 -9.61 -7.34
N THR A 3 43.66 -8.59 -6.56
CA THR A 3 42.57 -7.62 -6.75
C THR A 3 42.90 -6.57 -7.83
N VAL A 4 41.90 -5.74 -8.16
CA VAL A 4 41.86 -4.51 -9.02
C VAL A 4 41.46 -4.80 -10.49
N SER A 5 40.30 -4.38 -11.00
CA SER A 5 39.93 -2.99 -11.34
C SER A 5 38.45 -2.88 -11.79
N ALA A 6 37.56 -2.31 -10.97
CA ALA A 6 36.22 -1.83 -11.40
C ALA A 6 35.99 -0.33 -11.12
N GLY A 7 37.00 0.37 -10.58
CA GLY A 7 36.89 1.78 -10.14
C GLY A 7 37.19 2.84 -11.20
N THR A 8 37.53 2.45 -12.43
CA THR A 8 38.08 3.39 -13.45
C THR A 8 37.04 3.89 -14.46
N SER A 9 35.87 3.23 -14.57
CA SER A 9 34.83 3.60 -15.53
C SER A 9 33.92 4.72 -15.02
N ALA A 10 33.39 4.61 -13.79
CA ALA A 10 32.51 5.62 -13.19
C ALA A 10 33.19 6.99 -12.97
N ARG A 11 34.51 7.01 -12.75
CA ARG A 11 35.29 8.25 -12.59
C ARG A 11 35.46 9.02 -13.92
N ARG A 12 35.49 8.32 -15.05
CA ARG A 12 35.56 8.96 -16.39
C ARG A 12 34.22 9.53 -16.82
N GLN A 13 33.09 8.88 -16.49
CA GLN A 13 31.76 9.42 -16.77
C GLN A 13 31.43 10.67 -15.93
N ARG A 14 31.79 10.70 -14.63
CA ARG A 14 31.62 11.90 -13.79
C ARG A 14 32.47 13.10 -14.26
N ALA A 15 33.66 12.86 -14.78
CA ALA A 15 34.51 13.93 -15.32
C ALA A 15 33.99 14.49 -16.67
N SER A 16 33.29 13.67 -17.46
CA SER A 16 32.66 14.08 -18.73
C SER A 16 31.49 15.04 -18.51
N LEU A 17 30.61 14.73 -17.56
CA LEU A 17 29.44 15.57 -17.23
C LEU A 17 29.82 16.90 -16.59
N ALA A 18 30.84 16.92 -15.72
CA ALA A 18 31.35 18.16 -15.14
C ALA A 18 31.93 19.11 -16.20
N ALA A 19 32.51 18.58 -17.27
CA ALA A 19 33.05 19.38 -18.37
C ALA A 19 31.96 19.96 -19.30
N GLU A 20 30.77 19.36 -19.34
CA GLU A 20 29.62 19.84 -20.13
C GLU A 20 28.82 20.93 -19.40
N VAL A 21 28.72 20.89 -18.08
CA VAL A 21 28.12 21.97 -17.26
C VAL A 21 28.92 23.27 -17.39
N GLN A 22 30.24 23.18 -17.54
CA GLN A 22 31.13 24.34 -17.69
C GLN A 22 31.10 24.98 -19.09
N ARG A 23 30.39 24.37 -20.05
CA ARG A 23 30.21 24.88 -21.43
C ARG A 23 28.81 25.41 -21.72
N SER A 24 27.89 25.37 -20.75
CA SER A 24 26.55 25.93 -20.91
C SER A 24 26.59 27.46 -20.92
N THR A 25 26.06 28.09 -21.97
CA THR A 25 25.91 29.56 -22.11
C THR A 25 24.64 30.09 -21.45
N ALA A 26 23.94 29.27 -20.65
CA ALA A 26 22.71 29.67 -19.98
C ALA A 26 23.00 30.68 -18.86
N CYS A 27 22.19 31.74 -18.80
CA CYS A 27 22.26 32.77 -17.76
C CYS A 27 22.14 32.11 -16.36
N PRO A 28 22.86 32.58 -15.33
CA PRO A 28 22.80 32.02 -13.97
C PRO A 28 21.37 31.93 -13.39
N ALA A 29 20.44 32.80 -13.81
CA ALA A 29 19.02 32.69 -13.45
C ALA A 29 18.33 31.46 -14.07
N CYS A 30 18.70 31.07 -15.29
CA CYS A 30 18.19 29.85 -15.94
C CYS A 30 18.78 28.58 -15.32
N LEU A 31 20.04 28.62 -14.90
CA LEU A 31 20.65 27.52 -14.14
C LEU A 31 20.02 27.36 -12.75
N LEU A 32 19.69 28.48 -12.09
CA LEU A 32 18.95 28.45 -10.82
C LEU A 32 17.53 27.92 -11.00
N LEU A 33 16.84 28.31 -12.09
CA LEU A 33 15.52 27.77 -12.44
C LEU A 33 15.56 26.28 -12.79
N LEU A 34 16.60 25.81 -13.49
CA LEU A 34 16.80 24.39 -13.77
C LEU A 34 17.11 23.61 -12.49
N LEU A 35 17.97 24.14 -11.62
CA LEU A 35 18.25 23.56 -10.31
C LEU A 35 17.03 23.59 -9.39
N LEU A 36 16.19 24.62 -9.45
CA LEU A 36 14.92 24.69 -8.73
C LEU A 36 13.88 23.74 -9.34
N MET A 37 13.87 23.50 -10.67
CA MET A 37 13.05 22.46 -11.28
C MET A 37 13.52 21.05 -10.93
N GLU A 38 14.84 20.82 -10.80
CA GLU A 38 15.40 19.58 -10.27
C GLU A 38 15.07 19.40 -8.78
N LEU A 39 15.12 20.48 -7.98
CA LEU A 39 14.71 20.45 -6.57
C LEU A 39 13.20 20.30 -6.37
N VAL A 40 12.38 20.75 -7.35
CA VAL A 40 10.92 20.59 -7.36
C VAL A 40 10.52 19.21 -7.91
N LEU A 41 11.38 18.54 -8.70
CA LEU A 41 11.22 17.12 -9.07
C LEU A 41 11.82 16.13 -8.06
N GLU A 42 12.53 16.60 -7.03
CA GLU A 42 12.82 15.81 -5.81
C GLU A 42 11.65 15.86 -4.82
N SER A 43 10.41 16.01 -5.31
CA SER A 43 9.21 15.81 -4.51
C SER A 43 9.00 14.31 -4.26
N ALA A 44 9.58 13.83 -3.16
CA ALA A 44 9.43 12.49 -2.58
C ALA A 44 9.76 11.34 -3.54
N ALA A 45 10.90 10.69 -3.33
CA ALA A 45 11.12 9.29 -3.72
C ALA A 45 10.10 8.42 -2.97
N GLY A 46 8.87 8.39 -3.46
CA GLY A 46 7.71 7.71 -2.90
C GLY A 46 7.25 6.64 -3.87
N THR A 47 7.03 5.44 -3.34
CA THR A 47 6.34 4.39 -4.10
C THR A 47 4.84 4.63 -3.94
N HIS A 48 4.13 4.78 -5.05
CA HIS A 48 2.70 4.98 -5.04
C HIS A 48 1.99 3.95 -5.90
N SER A 49 0.81 3.53 -5.47
CA SER A 49 0.05 2.48 -6.15
C SER A 49 -1.43 2.78 -6.29
N LEU A 50 -2.02 2.31 -7.40
CA LEU A 50 -3.45 2.39 -7.65
C LEU A 50 -3.99 1.00 -7.96
N HIS A 51 -4.69 0.42 -7.00
CA HIS A 51 -5.20 -0.95 -7.09
C HIS A 51 -6.72 -0.99 -7.04
N TYR A 52 -7.31 -1.98 -7.72
CA TYR A 52 -8.73 -2.26 -7.69
C TYR A 52 -8.98 -3.70 -7.33
N HIS A 53 -9.81 -3.92 -6.33
CA HIS A 53 -10.15 -5.24 -5.81
C HIS A 53 -11.63 -5.47 -6.01
N TYR A 54 -11.98 -6.44 -6.85
CA TYR A 54 -13.36 -6.85 -7.10
C TYR A 54 -13.60 -8.18 -6.40
N LEU A 55 -14.72 -8.29 -5.70
CA LEU A 55 -15.21 -9.50 -5.07
C LEU A 55 -16.60 -9.81 -5.59
N THR A 56 -16.81 -11.03 -6.05
CA THR A 56 -18.12 -11.55 -6.49
C THR A 56 -18.46 -12.80 -5.71
N LEU A 57 -19.70 -12.91 -5.24
CA LEU A 57 -20.20 -14.05 -4.48
C LEU A 57 -21.36 -14.72 -5.24
N SER A 58 -21.36 -16.06 -5.31
CA SER A 58 -22.39 -16.83 -6.03
C SER A 58 -23.75 -16.72 -5.33
N GLU A 59 -23.72 -16.96 -4.01
CA GLU A 59 -24.88 -16.98 -3.13
C GLU A 59 -24.54 -16.19 -1.84
N PRO A 60 -24.49 -14.84 -1.89
CA PRO A 60 -24.23 -14.08 -0.68
C PRO A 60 -25.40 -14.22 0.30
N GLY A 61 -25.09 -14.38 1.59
CA GLY A 61 -26.08 -14.22 2.64
C GLY A 61 -26.68 -12.80 2.65
N PRO A 62 -27.78 -12.56 3.40
CA PRO A 62 -28.54 -11.30 3.35
C PRO A 62 -27.70 -10.03 3.64
N SER A 63 -26.60 -10.18 4.37
CA SER A 63 -25.73 -9.10 4.81
C SER A 63 -24.55 -8.84 3.87
N LEU A 64 -24.36 -9.64 2.81
CA LEU A 64 -23.21 -9.54 1.90
C LEU A 64 -23.65 -9.08 0.50
N PRO A 65 -22.85 -8.26 -0.19
CA PRO A 65 -23.12 -7.90 -1.57
C PRO A 65 -22.83 -9.07 -2.52
N ARG A 66 -23.56 -9.16 -3.64
CA ARG A 66 -23.20 -10.07 -4.75
C ARG A 66 -21.91 -9.65 -5.42
N PHE A 67 -21.70 -8.34 -5.51
CA PHE A 67 -20.52 -7.71 -6.08
C PHE A 67 -20.09 -6.51 -5.24
N LEU A 68 -18.80 -6.47 -4.93
CA LEU A 68 -18.12 -5.37 -4.26
C LEU A 68 -16.90 -4.99 -5.09
N ALA A 69 -16.71 -3.69 -5.34
CA ALA A 69 -15.46 -3.18 -5.90
C ALA A 69 -14.90 -2.12 -4.96
N VAL A 70 -13.59 -2.22 -4.67
CA VAL A 70 -12.88 -1.23 -3.85
C VAL A 70 -11.66 -0.76 -4.62
N GLY A 71 -11.49 0.56 -4.71
CA GLY A 71 -10.28 1.19 -5.23
C GLY A 71 -9.39 1.64 -4.08
N TYR A 72 -8.10 1.30 -4.16
CA TYR A 72 -7.07 1.68 -3.20
C TYR A 72 -6.06 2.61 -3.86
N MET A 73 -5.76 3.70 -3.15
CA MET A 73 -4.63 4.58 -3.42
C MET A 73 -3.63 4.30 -2.32
N ASP A 74 -2.47 3.78 -2.69
CA ASP A 74 -1.56 3.10 -1.77
C ASP A 74 -2.33 2.03 -0.99
N ASN A 75 -2.34 2.10 0.34
CA ASN A 75 -3.07 1.18 1.20
C ASN A 75 -4.37 1.78 1.76
N GLN A 76 -4.90 2.85 1.14
CA GLN A 76 -6.11 3.54 1.59
C GLN A 76 -7.25 3.42 0.58
N PRO A 77 -8.45 2.95 0.99
CA PRO A 77 -9.59 2.91 0.09
C PRO A 77 -10.03 4.34 -0.24
N PHE A 78 -10.22 4.62 -1.52
CA PHE A 78 -10.71 5.93 -1.99
C PHE A 78 -12.09 5.84 -2.66
N LEU A 79 -12.45 4.64 -3.15
CA LEU A 79 -13.69 4.37 -3.84
C LEU A 79 -14.25 3.01 -3.42
N GLN A 80 -15.56 2.92 -3.27
CA GLN A 80 -16.27 1.67 -3.08
C GLN A 80 -17.54 1.63 -3.92
N TYR A 81 -17.83 0.49 -4.55
CA TYR A 81 -19.13 0.17 -5.11
C TYR A 81 -19.68 -1.08 -4.42
N ASP A 82 -20.88 -0.96 -3.85
CA ASP A 82 -21.62 -2.07 -3.25
C ASP A 82 -22.89 -2.35 -4.05
N SER A 83 -23.01 -3.57 -4.59
CA SER A 83 -24.18 -3.98 -5.39
C SER A 83 -25.53 -3.92 -4.67
N ARG A 84 -25.56 -3.89 -3.33
CA ARG A 84 -26.80 -3.71 -2.56
C ARG A 84 -27.31 -2.27 -2.63
N VAL A 85 -26.38 -1.32 -2.70
CA VAL A 85 -26.66 0.11 -2.86
C VAL A 85 -26.79 0.46 -4.34
N GLY A 86 -25.99 -0.19 -5.19
CA GLY A 86 -25.98 0.00 -6.63
C GLY A 86 -25.34 1.33 -7.07
N ARG A 87 -24.44 1.88 -6.25
CA ARG A 87 -23.75 3.17 -6.47
C ARG A 87 -22.28 3.09 -6.08
N ALA A 88 -21.43 3.80 -6.82
CA ALA A 88 -20.05 4.06 -6.44
C ALA A 88 -19.95 5.31 -5.56
N GLU A 89 -19.24 5.21 -4.44
CA GLU A 89 -19.17 6.24 -3.41
C GLU A 89 -17.72 6.52 -2.98
N PRO A 90 -17.39 7.78 -2.63
CA PRO A 90 -16.08 8.13 -2.11
C PRO A 90 -15.85 7.47 -0.74
N GLN A 91 -14.66 6.90 -0.56
CA GLN A 91 -14.20 6.37 0.72
C GLN A 91 -13.13 7.26 1.37
N ALA A 92 -12.65 8.27 0.65
CA ALA A 92 -11.68 9.23 1.14
C ALA A 92 -12.18 10.68 0.98
N PRO A 93 -11.88 11.60 1.92
CA PRO A 93 -12.34 12.99 1.85
C PRO A 93 -11.94 13.73 0.56
N TRP A 94 -10.73 13.48 0.03
CA TRP A 94 -10.26 14.11 -1.21
C TRP A 94 -11.03 13.66 -2.46
N MET A 95 -11.74 12.52 -2.40
CA MET A 95 -12.61 12.07 -3.48
C MET A 95 -13.99 12.75 -3.45
N ALA A 96 -14.38 13.35 -2.33
CA ALA A 96 -15.67 14.02 -2.20
C ALA A 96 -15.78 15.28 -3.09
N SER A 97 -14.66 15.83 -3.56
CA SER A 97 -14.65 16.97 -4.48
C SER A 97 -14.90 16.59 -5.95
N MET A 98 -14.94 15.30 -6.28
CA MET A 98 -15.29 14.86 -7.64
C MET A 98 -16.76 15.19 -7.96
N ASP A 99 -17.01 15.57 -9.21
CA ASP A 99 -18.35 15.95 -9.64
C ASP A 99 -19.33 14.76 -9.76
N THR A 100 -20.62 15.07 -9.88
CA THR A 100 -21.68 14.07 -10.01
C THR A 100 -21.49 13.19 -11.25
N GLN A 101 -21.00 13.76 -12.36
CA GLN A 101 -20.84 13.04 -13.63
C GLN A 101 -19.77 11.94 -13.51
N TYR A 102 -18.68 12.21 -12.79
CA TYR A 102 -17.66 11.23 -12.46
C TYR A 102 -18.27 10.04 -11.71
N TRP A 103 -19.03 10.29 -10.65
CA TRP A 103 -19.63 9.22 -9.84
C TRP A 103 -20.72 8.44 -10.59
N GLU A 104 -21.48 9.09 -11.46
CA GLU A 104 -22.43 8.42 -12.35
C GLU A 104 -21.71 7.50 -13.34
N THR A 105 -20.60 7.96 -13.92
CA THR A 105 -19.77 7.17 -14.84
C THR A 105 -19.18 5.96 -14.14
N GLU A 106 -18.59 6.16 -12.95
CA GLU A 106 -18.06 5.06 -12.12
C GLU A 106 -19.16 4.07 -11.75
N THR A 107 -20.33 4.55 -11.35
CA THR A 107 -21.48 3.69 -11.02
C THR A 107 -21.91 2.83 -12.21
N GLN A 108 -22.04 3.40 -13.40
CA GLN A 108 -22.39 2.66 -14.60
C GLN A 108 -21.33 1.61 -14.96
N LYS A 109 -20.05 2.00 -14.87
CA LYS A 109 -18.90 1.10 -15.09
C LYS A 109 -18.95 -0.10 -14.15
N TYR A 110 -19.16 0.10 -12.85
CA TYR A 110 -19.21 -1.01 -11.88
C TYR A 110 -20.45 -1.88 -12.00
N ARG A 111 -21.59 -1.34 -12.47
CA ARG A 111 -22.77 -2.16 -12.81
C ARG A 111 -22.45 -3.12 -13.94
N ALA A 112 -21.82 -2.64 -15.02
CA ALA A 112 -21.41 -3.49 -16.13
C ALA A 112 -20.38 -4.55 -15.68
N TRP A 113 -19.39 -4.17 -14.87
CA TRP A 113 -18.42 -5.13 -14.34
C TRP A 113 -19.03 -6.15 -13.39
N ALA A 114 -20.08 -5.82 -12.63
CA ALA A 114 -20.77 -6.78 -11.78
C ALA A 114 -21.35 -7.94 -12.60
N GLU A 115 -21.95 -7.65 -13.77
CA GLU A 115 -22.49 -8.67 -14.67
C GLU A 115 -21.38 -9.53 -15.27
N VAL A 116 -20.30 -8.91 -15.75
CA VAL A 116 -19.13 -9.62 -16.31
C VAL A 116 -18.51 -10.56 -15.27
N GLN A 117 -18.33 -10.07 -14.03
CA GLN A 117 -17.72 -10.84 -12.97
C GLN A 117 -18.61 -11.98 -12.47
N GLN A 118 -19.93 -11.81 -12.52
CA GLN A 118 -20.88 -12.88 -12.26
C GLN A 118 -20.76 -14.01 -13.29
N VAL A 119 -20.66 -13.68 -14.57
CA VAL A 119 -20.44 -14.67 -15.64
C VAL A 119 -19.09 -15.38 -15.45
N ASN A 120 -18.03 -14.63 -15.13
CA ASN A 120 -16.72 -15.21 -14.86
C ASN A 120 -16.75 -16.20 -13.69
N LEU A 121 -17.44 -15.85 -12.59
CA LEU A 121 -17.62 -16.75 -11.45
C LEU A 121 -18.33 -18.04 -11.85
N TRP A 122 -19.44 -17.97 -12.58
CA TRP A 122 -20.16 -19.17 -13.02
C TRP A 122 -19.36 -20.06 -13.96
N ASN A 123 -18.59 -19.47 -14.86
CA ASN A 123 -17.69 -20.23 -15.73
C ASN A 123 -16.65 -21.02 -14.92
N VAL A 124 -16.03 -20.38 -13.92
CA VAL A 124 -15.05 -21.04 -13.06
C VAL A 124 -15.71 -22.14 -12.22
N MET A 125 -16.85 -21.86 -11.59
CA MET A 125 -17.63 -22.89 -10.88
C MET A 125 -17.93 -24.10 -11.78
N SER A 126 -18.31 -23.87 -13.04
CA SER A 126 -18.56 -24.95 -14.00
C SER A 126 -17.31 -25.79 -14.29
N PHE A 127 -16.11 -25.19 -14.36
CA PHE A 127 -14.87 -25.94 -14.56
C PHE A 127 -14.51 -26.83 -13.36
N TYR A 128 -14.93 -26.41 -12.17
CA TYR A 128 -14.84 -27.19 -10.94
C TYR A 128 -16.00 -28.19 -10.75
N ASN A 129 -16.97 -28.23 -11.68
CA ASN A 129 -18.22 -29.00 -11.57
C ASN A 129 -19.02 -28.65 -10.30
N GLN A 130 -18.97 -27.39 -9.88
CA GLN A 130 -19.73 -26.86 -8.75
C GLN A 130 -20.98 -26.13 -9.25
N SER A 131 -22.11 -26.36 -8.60
CA SER A 131 -23.40 -25.75 -8.95
C SER A 131 -24.14 -25.12 -7.78
N ASP A 132 -23.69 -25.41 -6.57
CA ASP A 132 -24.35 -25.11 -5.30
C ASP A 132 -23.30 -24.74 -4.25
N GLY A 133 -23.73 -23.96 -3.25
CA GLY A 133 -22.85 -23.46 -2.21
C GLY A 133 -22.30 -22.06 -2.49
N ILE A 134 -21.61 -21.53 -1.48
CA ILE A 134 -21.08 -20.17 -1.49
C ILE A 134 -19.66 -20.22 -2.05
N HIS A 135 -19.50 -19.67 -3.24
CA HIS A 135 -18.24 -19.51 -3.93
C HIS A 135 -17.90 -18.03 -4.10
N SER A 136 -16.61 -17.75 -4.20
CA SER A 136 -16.09 -16.40 -4.36
C SER A 136 -15.13 -16.31 -5.54
N ALA A 137 -15.25 -15.24 -6.31
CA ALA A 137 -14.27 -14.85 -7.31
C ALA A 137 -13.72 -13.48 -6.97
N GLN A 138 -12.40 -13.36 -7.02
CA GLN A 138 -11.68 -12.12 -6.74
C GLN A 138 -10.90 -11.71 -7.98
N ARG A 139 -10.96 -10.43 -8.35
CA ARG A 139 -10.09 -9.85 -9.38
C ARG A 139 -9.32 -8.69 -8.77
N MET A 140 -8.00 -8.75 -8.83
CA MET A 140 -7.11 -7.72 -8.30
C MET A 140 -6.22 -7.25 -9.44
N PHE A 141 -6.18 -5.95 -9.67
CA PHE A 141 -5.36 -5.39 -10.74
C PHE A 141 -5.00 -3.95 -10.42
N GLY A 142 -3.92 -3.47 -11.01
CA GLY A 142 -3.49 -2.10 -10.79
C GLY A 142 -2.07 -1.85 -11.27
N CYS A 143 -1.59 -0.67 -10.91
CA CYS A 143 -0.29 -0.16 -11.33
C CYS A 143 0.41 0.58 -10.20
N ASP A 144 1.73 0.55 -10.22
CA ASP A 144 2.59 1.25 -9.28
C ASP A 144 3.53 2.19 -10.03
N ILE A 145 3.96 3.25 -9.35
CA ILE A 145 5.06 4.12 -9.76
C ILE A 145 6.05 4.15 -8.60
N GLN A 146 7.30 3.81 -8.90
CA GLN A 146 8.44 3.98 -8.01
C GLN A 146 9.49 4.81 -8.75
N ASP A 147 9.66 6.05 -8.32
CA ASP A 147 10.45 7.07 -9.03
C ASP A 147 9.99 7.21 -10.50
N ASN A 148 10.77 6.67 -11.44
CA ASN A 148 10.45 6.66 -12.88
C ASN A 148 10.13 5.26 -13.43
N LEU A 149 10.11 4.24 -12.57
CA LEU A 149 9.75 2.88 -12.95
C LEU A 149 8.27 2.64 -12.65
N SER A 150 7.58 2.01 -13.60
CA SER A 150 6.20 1.60 -13.41
C SER A 150 6.07 0.09 -13.49
N SER A 151 5.27 -0.48 -12.59
CA SER A 151 4.83 -1.87 -12.65
C SER A 151 3.33 -1.95 -12.78
N SER A 152 2.83 -3.11 -13.19
CA SER A 152 1.41 -3.38 -13.27
C SER A 152 1.16 -4.86 -13.10
N PHE A 153 -0.03 -5.20 -12.60
CA PHE A 153 -0.43 -6.59 -12.44
C PHE A 153 -1.91 -6.78 -12.66
N TRP A 154 -2.25 -8.05 -12.87
CA TRP A 154 -3.62 -8.53 -12.96
C TRP A 154 -3.67 -9.96 -12.45
N HIS A 155 -4.58 -10.20 -11.51
CA HIS A 155 -4.79 -11.49 -10.85
C HIS A 155 -6.29 -11.78 -10.75
N PHE A 156 -6.62 -13.06 -10.88
CA PHE A 156 -7.93 -13.59 -10.60
C PHE A 156 -7.79 -14.80 -9.67
N GLY A 157 -8.55 -14.79 -8.58
CA GLY A 157 -8.61 -15.84 -7.58
C GLY A 157 -10.00 -16.42 -7.45
N PHE A 158 -10.06 -17.67 -7.02
CA PHE A 158 -11.30 -18.42 -6.81
C PHE A 158 -11.24 -19.12 -5.45
N ASP A 159 -12.28 -18.95 -4.62
CA ASP A 159 -12.37 -19.47 -3.24
C ASP A 159 -11.12 -19.19 -2.37
N GLY A 160 -10.57 -17.97 -2.53
CA GLY A 160 -9.41 -17.50 -1.79
C GLY A 160 -8.07 -18.09 -2.23
N GLN A 161 -8.04 -18.85 -3.34
CA GLN A 161 -6.81 -19.36 -3.95
C GLN A 161 -6.49 -18.62 -5.25
N ASP A 162 -5.20 -18.52 -5.57
CA ASP A 162 -4.76 -18.05 -6.89
C ASP A 162 -5.29 -18.98 -7.98
N HIS A 163 -5.83 -18.40 -9.06
CA HIS A 163 -6.43 -19.16 -10.15
C HIS A 163 -5.76 -18.86 -11.50
N VAL A 164 -5.79 -17.60 -11.95
CA VAL A 164 -5.11 -17.18 -13.19
C VAL A 164 -4.56 -15.75 -13.07
N SER A 165 -3.41 -15.49 -13.68
CA SER A 165 -2.81 -14.16 -13.78
C SER A 165 -2.46 -13.82 -15.24
N LEU A 166 -2.26 -12.53 -15.54
CA LEU A 166 -1.81 -12.09 -16.86
C LEU A 166 -0.33 -11.77 -16.83
N ASP A 167 0.44 -12.44 -17.69
CA ASP A 167 1.79 -11.99 -18.03
C ASP A 167 1.68 -10.87 -19.07
N LEU A 168 1.93 -9.64 -18.62
CA LEU A 168 1.85 -8.43 -19.45
C LEU A 168 2.97 -8.32 -20.48
N GLU A 169 4.10 -8.99 -20.27
CA GLU A 169 5.22 -9.00 -21.22
C GLU A 169 4.87 -9.88 -22.42
N THR A 170 4.41 -11.10 -22.15
CA THR A 170 4.10 -12.08 -23.21
C THR A 170 2.66 -11.97 -23.74
N LEU A 171 1.79 -11.22 -23.06
CA LEU A 171 0.34 -11.15 -23.31
C LEU A 171 -0.30 -12.55 -23.25
N SER A 172 0.11 -13.35 -22.27
CA SER A 172 -0.40 -14.70 -22.08
C SER A 172 -0.87 -14.93 -20.64
N TRP A 173 -1.88 -15.79 -20.49
CA TRP A 173 -2.44 -16.08 -19.17
C TRP A 173 -1.63 -17.16 -18.46
N VAL A 174 -1.42 -17.06 -17.15
CA VAL A 174 -0.67 -18.05 -16.35
C VAL A 174 -1.64 -18.73 -15.39
N SER A 175 -1.79 -20.05 -15.52
CA SER A 175 -2.63 -20.85 -14.62
C SER A 175 -1.88 -21.18 -13.33
N ALA A 176 -2.50 -20.92 -12.18
CA ALA A 176 -1.94 -21.26 -10.87
C ALA A 176 -2.15 -22.74 -10.49
N GLU A 177 -3.19 -23.38 -11.01
CA GLU A 177 -3.53 -24.77 -10.72
C GLU A 177 -4.10 -25.52 -11.94
N PRO A 178 -4.16 -26.87 -11.94
CA PRO A 178 -4.55 -27.64 -13.12
C PRO A 178 -5.95 -27.36 -13.68
N VAL A 179 -6.95 -27.10 -12.85
CA VAL A 179 -8.32 -26.79 -13.31
C VAL A 179 -8.36 -25.42 -14.00
N ALA A 180 -7.56 -24.46 -13.57
CA ALA A 180 -7.41 -23.13 -14.16
C ALA A 180 -6.88 -23.14 -15.60
N ILE A 181 -6.32 -24.26 -16.09
CA ILE A 181 -5.97 -24.44 -17.51
C ILE A 181 -7.21 -24.23 -18.41
N GLN A 182 -8.39 -24.60 -17.93
CA GLN A 182 -9.64 -24.41 -18.67
C GLN A 182 -9.97 -22.92 -18.83
N THR A 183 -9.87 -22.15 -17.75
CA THR A 183 -10.03 -20.69 -17.79
C THR A 183 -8.97 -20.03 -18.67
N LYS A 184 -7.69 -20.44 -18.53
CA LYS A 184 -6.59 -19.99 -19.39
C LYS A 184 -6.91 -20.18 -20.87
N ARG A 185 -7.39 -21.37 -21.28
CA ARG A 185 -7.74 -21.65 -22.69
C ARG A 185 -8.84 -20.72 -23.22
N VAL A 186 -9.83 -20.40 -22.38
CA VAL A 186 -10.89 -19.45 -22.76
C VAL A 186 -10.31 -18.05 -22.95
N LEU A 187 -9.48 -17.59 -22.02
CA LEU A 187 -8.89 -16.25 -22.08
C LEU A 187 -7.83 -16.12 -23.20
N ASP A 188 -7.08 -17.19 -23.49
CA ASP A 188 -6.14 -17.26 -24.62
C ASP A 188 -6.83 -17.39 -25.99
N SER A 189 -8.12 -17.74 -26.02
CA SER A 189 -8.84 -17.93 -27.30
C SER A 189 -8.97 -16.63 -28.09
N GLU A 190 -8.99 -15.49 -27.39
CA GLU A 190 -9.10 -14.16 -27.98
C GLU A 190 -8.02 -13.25 -27.37
N ARG A 191 -7.01 -12.92 -28.18
CA ARG A 191 -5.87 -12.10 -27.76
C ARG A 191 -6.28 -10.69 -27.29
N CYS A 192 -7.42 -10.19 -27.76
CA CYS A 192 -7.91 -8.85 -27.44
C CYS A 192 -8.15 -8.63 -25.94
N TYR A 193 -8.44 -9.68 -25.15
CA TYR A 193 -8.61 -9.55 -23.71
C TYR A 193 -7.32 -9.13 -23.02
N ALA A 194 -6.21 -9.83 -23.33
CA ALA A 194 -4.89 -9.50 -22.79
C ALA A 194 -4.41 -8.12 -23.26
N GLU A 195 -4.66 -7.76 -24.53
CA GLU A 195 -4.29 -6.45 -25.08
C GLU A 195 -5.09 -5.31 -24.43
N TYR A 196 -6.38 -5.51 -24.19
CA TYR A 196 -7.22 -4.54 -23.48
C TYR A 196 -6.74 -4.32 -22.03
N ASP A 197 -6.53 -5.39 -21.27
CA ASP A 197 -6.07 -5.29 -19.88
C ASP A 197 -4.67 -4.63 -19.82
N LYS A 198 -3.75 -4.97 -20.73
CA LYS A 198 -2.44 -4.29 -20.83
C LYS A 198 -2.57 -2.80 -21.13
N ALA A 199 -3.37 -2.44 -22.13
CA ALA A 199 -3.56 -1.04 -22.51
C ALA A 199 -4.16 -0.20 -21.36
N TYR A 200 -5.09 -0.78 -20.59
CA TYR A 200 -5.62 -0.13 -19.40
C TYR A 200 -4.52 0.06 -18.33
N LEU A 201 -3.80 -1.01 -17.99
CA LEU A 201 -2.83 -1.03 -16.89
C LEU A 201 -1.60 -0.14 -17.16
N GLU A 202 -1.03 -0.23 -18.35
CA GLU A 202 0.19 0.54 -18.71
C GLU A 202 -0.11 1.98 -19.17
N SER A 203 -1.39 2.39 -19.26
CA SER A 203 -1.76 3.75 -19.69
C SER A 203 -2.78 4.42 -18.78
N LEU A 204 -4.03 3.94 -18.78
CA LEU A 204 -5.14 4.60 -18.08
C LEU A 204 -4.99 4.51 -16.56
N CYS A 205 -4.48 3.40 -16.04
CA CYS A 205 -4.18 3.26 -14.62
C CYS A 205 -3.12 4.27 -14.20
N LEU A 206 -1.96 4.32 -14.88
CA LEU A 206 -0.88 5.26 -14.56
C LEU A 206 -1.33 6.73 -14.70
N THR A 207 -2.18 7.04 -15.68
CA THR A 207 -2.77 8.38 -15.85
C THR A 207 -3.68 8.73 -14.67
N SER A 208 -4.52 7.78 -14.24
CA SER A 208 -5.42 7.96 -13.10
C SER A 208 -4.65 8.10 -11.79
N LEU A 209 -3.61 7.29 -11.59
CA LEU A 209 -2.71 7.33 -10.43
C LEU A 209 -2.08 8.73 -10.29
N ARG A 210 -1.48 9.28 -11.34
CA ARG A 210 -0.91 10.65 -11.32
C ARG A 210 -1.96 11.70 -10.99
N ARG A 211 -3.14 11.62 -11.61
CA ARG A 211 -4.25 12.55 -11.33
C ARG A 211 -4.71 12.47 -9.86
N TYR A 212 -4.83 11.28 -9.30
CA TYR A 212 -5.26 11.10 -7.91
C TYR A 212 -4.18 11.55 -6.92
N LEU A 213 -2.89 11.40 -7.25
CA LEU A 213 -1.80 11.97 -6.47
C LEU A 213 -1.86 13.50 -6.44
N GLU A 214 -2.16 14.15 -7.56
CA GLU A 214 -2.34 15.61 -7.60
C GLU A 214 -3.50 16.07 -6.71
N LEU A 215 -4.64 15.36 -6.78
CA LEU A 215 -5.86 15.68 -6.02
C LEU A 215 -5.73 15.37 -4.52
N GLY A 216 -5.12 14.24 -4.19
CA GLY A 216 -5.01 13.70 -2.83
C GLY A 216 -3.71 14.07 -2.10
N SER A 217 -2.80 14.81 -2.74
CA SER A 217 -1.43 15.06 -2.28
C SER A 217 -1.30 15.40 -0.79
N GLN A 218 -2.12 16.31 -0.28
CA GLN A 218 -2.07 16.72 1.14
C GLN A 218 -2.43 15.59 2.11
N ILE A 219 -3.38 14.73 1.74
CA ILE A 219 -3.82 13.60 2.58
C ILE A 219 -2.86 12.43 2.44
N LEU A 220 -2.38 12.15 1.22
CA LEU A 220 -1.47 11.03 0.95
C LEU A 220 -0.06 11.26 1.52
N THR A 221 0.36 12.53 1.66
CA THR A 221 1.64 12.91 2.28
C THR A 221 1.55 13.18 3.78
N ARG A 222 0.36 13.07 4.39
CA ARG A 222 0.19 13.28 5.83
C ARG A 222 1.07 12.31 6.62
N ARG A 223 1.50 12.74 7.79
CA ARG A 223 2.26 11.90 8.72
C ARG A 223 1.67 12.04 10.10
N GLU A 224 1.16 10.93 10.61
CA GLU A 224 0.57 10.85 11.94
C GLU A 224 1.50 10.00 12.81
N PRO A 225 2.13 10.58 13.85
CA PRO A 225 3.05 9.84 14.71
C PRO A 225 2.29 8.81 15.57
N PRO A 226 2.91 7.65 15.88
CA PRO A 226 2.29 6.65 16.74
C PRO A 226 2.15 7.14 18.17
N THR A 227 0.98 6.90 18.76
CA THR A 227 0.83 6.87 20.21
C THR A 227 1.37 5.54 20.72
N VAL A 228 2.44 5.59 21.52
CA VAL A 228 3.13 4.38 22.01
C VAL A 228 2.87 4.14 23.49
N GLN A 229 2.48 2.91 23.83
CA GLN A 229 2.27 2.49 25.21
C GLN A 229 2.81 1.08 25.47
N VAL A 230 3.37 0.88 26.66
CA VAL A 230 3.85 -0.44 27.11
C VAL A 230 2.92 -1.00 28.17
N THR A 231 2.31 -2.14 27.88
CA THR A 231 1.45 -2.89 28.80
C THR A 231 2.20 -4.08 29.37
N ARG A 232 1.85 -4.48 30.59
CA ARG A 232 2.42 -5.63 31.30
C ARG A 232 1.35 -6.68 31.54
N HIS A 233 1.62 -7.90 31.13
CA HIS A 233 0.80 -9.06 31.41
C HIS A 233 1.59 -10.06 32.26
N THR A 234 0.95 -10.68 33.26
CA THR A 234 1.55 -11.72 34.08
C THR A 234 0.76 -13.00 33.91
N THR A 235 1.44 -14.07 33.56
CA THR A 235 0.87 -15.41 33.39
C THR A 235 0.88 -16.18 34.72
N GLN A 236 0.16 -17.30 34.77
CA GLN A 236 -0.01 -18.10 35.99
C GLN A 236 1.30 -18.69 36.53
N ASP A 237 2.28 -18.92 35.66
CA ASP A 237 3.64 -19.39 35.97
C ASP A 237 4.59 -18.28 36.47
N ARG A 238 4.08 -17.05 36.66
CA ARG A 238 4.82 -15.84 37.03
C ARG A 238 5.81 -15.34 35.96
N SER A 239 5.72 -15.82 34.71
CA SER A 239 6.39 -15.12 33.61
C SER A 239 5.66 -13.80 33.31
N VAL A 240 6.44 -12.81 32.85
CA VAL A 240 5.93 -11.47 32.56
C VAL A 240 6.11 -11.21 31.08
N THR A 241 5.07 -10.74 30.43
CA THR A 241 5.12 -10.29 29.04
C THR A 241 4.96 -8.79 29.02
N LEU A 242 5.91 -8.09 28.40
CA LEU A 242 5.76 -6.69 28.06
C LEU A 242 5.29 -6.59 26.62
N ARG A 243 4.27 -5.77 26.35
CA ARG A 243 3.75 -5.52 25.01
C ARG A 243 3.76 -4.03 24.71
N CYS A 244 4.51 -3.66 23.70
CA CYS A 244 4.61 -2.31 23.15
C CYS A 244 3.59 -2.15 22.04
N TRP A 245 2.60 -1.27 22.25
CA TRP A 245 1.60 -0.91 21.26
C TRP A 245 2.00 0.37 20.57
N ALA A 246 1.87 0.40 19.26
CA ALA A 246 1.87 1.63 18.46
C ALA A 246 0.48 1.77 17.84
N LEU A 247 -0.17 2.91 18.08
CA LEU A 247 -1.56 3.17 17.70
C LEU A 247 -1.68 4.49 16.95
N GLY A 248 -2.63 4.57 16.02
CA GLY A 248 -3.05 5.83 15.40
C GLY A 248 -2.00 6.46 14.49
N PHE A 249 -1.15 5.67 13.85
CA PHE A 249 -0.08 6.18 12.99
C PHE A 249 -0.39 6.03 11.51
N TYR A 250 0.22 6.89 10.69
CA TYR A 250 0.17 6.85 9.23
C TYR A 250 1.45 7.48 8.65
N PRO A 251 2.11 6.92 7.62
CA PRO A 251 1.76 5.74 6.82
C PRO A 251 1.95 4.41 7.57
N GLN A 252 1.62 3.29 6.90
CA GLN A 252 1.64 1.93 7.47
C GLN A 252 3.03 1.45 7.92
N ASP A 253 4.09 1.90 7.25
CA ASP A 253 5.46 1.45 7.50
C ASP A 253 5.95 1.94 8.86
N ILE A 254 6.25 0.99 9.75
CA ILE A 254 6.71 1.23 11.12
C ILE A 254 7.66 0.11 11.55
N SER A 255 8.64 0.44 12.39
CA SER A 255 9.52 -0.55 13.01
C SER A 255 9.41 -0.49 14.54
N LEU A 256 9.17 -1.64 15.16
CA LEU A 256 9.14 -1.83 16.61
C LEU A 256 10.23 -2.85 16.98
N SER A 257 11.07 -2.50 17.95
CA SER A 257 12.13 -3.36 18.46
C SER A 257 12.20 -3.32 19.98
N TRP A 258 12.59 -4.45 20.59
CA TRP A 258 12.81 -4.55 22.04
C TRP A 258 14.30 -4.59 22.36
N TRP A 259 14.68 -3.85 23.40
CA TRP A 259 16.07 -3.65 23.80
C TRP A 259 16.27 -3.90 25.28
N LEU A 260 17.41 -4.50 25.63
CA LEU A 260 17.93 -4.59 27.00
C LEU A 260 19.25 -3.83 27.06
N GLY A 261 19.21 -2.61 27.60
CA GLY A 261 20.34 -1.68 27.47
C GLY A 261 20.59 -1.34 25.99
N GLU A 262 21.78 -1.69 25.49
CA GLU A 262 22.19 -1.48 24.09
C GLU A 262 22.09 -2.75 23.22
N GLN A 263 21.48 -3.82 23.73
CA GLN A 263 21.29 -5.06 22.96
C GLN A 263 19.85 -5.17 22.46
N GLU A 264 19.69 -5.27 21.14
CA GLU A 264 18.41 -5.60 20.50
C GLU A 264 18.08 -7.09 20.65
N LEU A 265 16.81 -7.40 20.92
CA LEU A 265 16.29 -8.74 21.21
C LEU A 265 15.58 -9.37 20.00
N ALA A 266 16.22 -9.38 18.82
CA ALA A 266 15.57 -9.70 17.54
C ALA A 266 14.87 -11.07 17.43
N LEU A 267 15.24 -12.08 18.23
CA LEU A 267 14.71 -13.45 18.14
C LEU A 267 13.70 -13.82 19.24
N GLU A 268 13.48 -12.95 20.23
CA GLU A 268 12.64 -13.22 21.40
C GLU A 268 11.33 -12.42 21.37
N ILE A 269 10.97 -11.89 20.20
CA ILE A 269 9.86 -10.96 20.04
C ILE A 269 8.70 -11.66 19.34
N GLU A 270 7.52 -11.56 19.97
CA GLU A 270 6.24 -11.81 19.32
C GLU A 270 5.79 -10.51 18.63
N TYR A 271 5.72 -10.50 17.30
CA TYR A 271 5.28 -9.35 16.52
C TYR A 271 3.93 -9.63 15.87
N VAL A 272 3.05 -8.64 15.87
CA VAL A 272 1.79 -8.70 15.11
C VAL A 272 1.86 -7.75 13.93
N GLU A 273 1.49 -8.26 12.76
CA GLU A 273 1.38 -7.48 11.54
C GLU A 273 0.56 -6.20 11.75
N THR A 274 1.00 -5.13 11.08
CA THR A 274 0.30 -3.85 11.10
C THR A 274 -1.08 -3.99 10.48
N ARG A 275 -2.11 -3.49 11.19
CA ARG A 275 -3.51 -3.60 10.81
C ARG A 275 -4.17 -2.22 10.74
N PRO A 276 -5.16 -2.03 9.85
CA PRO A 276 -5.93 -0.79 9.81
C PRO A 276 -6.76 -0.63 11.09
N SER A 277 -6.92 0.62 11.54
CA SER A 277 -7.73 0.99 12.71
C SER A 277 -9.19 1.32 12.34
N GLY A 278 -9.49 1.56 11.06
CA GLY A 278 -10.82 1.90 10.54
C GLY A 278 -11.07 3.40 10.34
N ASP A 279 -10.19 4.25 10.83
CA ASP A 279 -10.20 5.72 10.68
C ASP A 279 -9.16 6.22 9.66
N GLY A 280 -8.56 5.31 8.90
CA GLY A 280 -7.46 5.60 7.97
C GLY A 280 -6.06 5.62 8.61
N THR A 281 -5.95 5.26 9.89
CA THR A 281 -4.67 5.03 10.58
C THR A 281 -4.40 3.54 10.77
N TYR A 282 -3.24 3.23 11.35
CA TYR A 282 -2.78 1.87 11.61
C TYR A 282 -2.47 1.61 13.09
N GLN A 283 -2.40 0.33 13.43
CA GLN A 283 -1.99 -0.18 14.73
C GLN A 283 -1.15 -1.45 14.60
N THR A 284 -0.18 -1.61 15.48
CA THR A 284 0.66 -2.81 15.61
C THR A 284 1.13 -2.97 17.06
N TRP A 285 1.68 -4.13 17.39
CA TRP A 285 2.39 -4.32 18.64
C TRP A 285 3.51 -5.34 18.53
N ALA A 286 4.49 -5.20 19.42
CA ALA A 286 5.57 -6.16 19.63
C ALA A 286 5.65 -6.53 21.12
N ALA A 287 5.81 -7.80 21.45
CA ALA A 287 5.88 -8.28 22.82
C ALA A 287 7.13 -9.11 23.08
N VAL A 288 7.61 -9.07 24.32
CA VAL A 288 8.78 -9.83 24.79
C VAL A 288 8.50 -10.42 26.15
N GLN A 289 8.97 -11.65 26.39
CA GLN A 289 8.95 -12.25 27.72
C GLN A 289 10.13 -11.74 28.53
N VAL A 290 9.88 -11.31 29.77
CA VAL A 290 10.89 -10.74 30.66
C VAL A 290 10.85 -11.41 32.03
N PRO A 291 12.00 -11.50 32.73
CA PRO A 291 12.01 -11.93 34.12
C PRO A 291 11.26 -10.94 35.01
N ALA A 292 10.40 -11.45 35.89
CA ALA A 292 9.71 -10.63 36.88
C ALA A 292 10.71 -9.82 37.73
N GLY A 293 10.43 -8.52 37.92
CA GLY A 293 11.29 -7.58 38.63
C GLY A 293 12.37 -6.92 37.77
N LYS A 294 12.55 -7.34 36.50
CA LYS A 294 13.50 -6.73 35.56
C LYS A 294 12.83 -5.89 34.47
N GLU A 295 11.51 -5.71 34.53
CA GLU A 295 10.71 -5.08 33.47
C GLU A 295 11.22 -3.69 33.07
N ALA A 296 11.66 -2.87 34.05
CA ALA A 296 12.09 -1.50 33.81
C ALA A 296 13.41 -1.36 33.02
N ALA A 297 14.17 -2.46 32.87
CA ALA A 297 15.41 -2.48 32.08
C ALA A 297 15.15 -2.67 30.57
N TYR A 298 13.94 -3.07 30.20
CA TYR A 298 13.54 -3.32 28.83
C TYR A 298 12.89 -2.09 28.23
N THR A 299 13.31 -1.72 27.02
CA THR A 299 12.77 -0.58 26.29
C THR A 299 12.28 -1.00 24.92
N CYS A 300 11.17 -0.42 24.50
CA CYS A 300 10.66 -0.51 23.14
C CYS A 300 11.16 0.71 22.36
N ARG A 301 11.83 0.49 21.23
CA ARG A 301 12.25 1.53 20.30
C ARG A 301 11.33 1.50 19.07
N VAL A 302 10.74 2.64 18.75
CA VAL A 302 9.78 2.81 17.65
C VAL A 302 10.33 3.80 16.64
N GLN A 303 10.39 3.37 15.38
CA GLN A 303 10.78 4.21 14.25
C GLN A 303 9.60 4.32 13.28
N HIS A 304 9.26 5.55 12.93
CA HIS A 304 8.15 5.86 12.04
C HIS A 304 8.42 7.21 11.36
N SER A 305 7.98 7.39 10.12
CA SER A 305 8.24 8.62 9.37
C SER A 305 7.55 9.87 9.94
N GLY A 306 6.53 9.69 10.78
CA GLY A 306 5.86 10.76 11.52
C GLY A 306 6.58 11.17 12.81
N LEU A 307 7.64 10.46 13.21
CA LEU A 307 8.50 10.84 14.34
C LEU A 307 9.74 11.58 13.83
N ASN A 308 10.19 12.60 14.57
CA ASN A 308 11.45 13.29 14.26
C ASN A 308 12.67 12.43 14.62
N ASP A 309 12.55 11.62 15.67
CA ASP A 309 13.61 10.75 16.21
C ASP A 309 13.03 9.41 16.68
N VAL A 310 13.90 8.45 16.96
CA VAL A 310 13.49 7.14 17.49
C VAL A 310 12.85 7.30 18.88
N LEU A 311 11.58 6.92 18.99
CA LEU A 311 10.87 6.98 20.27
C LEU A 311 11.22 5.77 21.13
N THR A 312 11.72 6.00 22.35
CA THR A 312 12.11 4.94 23.30
C THR A 312 11.20 4.96 24.52
N VAL A 313 10.45 3.88 24.75
CA VAL A 313 9.45 3.79 25.83
C VAL A 313 9.74 2.58 26.73
N ALA A 314 9.62 2.75 28.04
CA ALA A 314 9.77 1.68 29.03
C ALA A 314 8.46 1.44 29.79
N TRP A 315 8.26 0.24 30.32
CA TRP A 315 7.11 -0.03 31.19
C TRP A 315 7.16 0.83 32.47
N GLY A 316 6.02 1.38 32.88
CA GLY A 316 5.89 2.22 34.08
C GLY A 316 6.33 3.68 33.91
N LYS A 317 6.75 4.08 32.70
CA LYS A 317 7.04 5.47 32.33
C LYS A 317 6.14 5.85 31.15
N ASN A 318 5.04 6.56 31.39
CA ASN A 318 4.33 7.31 30.34
C ASN A 318 3.43 8.39 30.95
N LYS A 319 3.87 9.65 30.78
CA LYS A 319 3.06 10.87 30.63
C LYS A 319 3.95 11.94 30.00
N GLU A 320 4.28 11.78 28.73
CA GLU A 320 4.62 12.95 27.89
C GLU A 320 3.60 12.96 26.76
N SER A 321 2.43 13.51 27.07
CA SER A 321 1.61 14.16 26.06
C SER A 321 2.46 15.27 25.47
N TYR A 322 2.85 15.15 24.19
CA TYR A 322 3.25 16.30 23.41
C TYR A 322 2.02 17.22 23.26
N GLU A 323 1.77 18.07 24.24
CA GLU A 323 1.01 19.29 24.03
C GLU A 323 1.91 20.22 23.23
N GLN A 324 1.69 20.27 21.91
CA GLN A 324 2.15 21.41 21.12
C GLN A 324 1.39 22.64 21.61
N ALA A 325 2.08 23.50 22.37
CA ALA A 325 1.58 24.82 22.68
C ALA A 325 1.40 25.62 21.37
N PRO A 326 0.28 26.34 21.18
CA PRO A 326 0.21 27.34 20.14
C PRO A 326 1.15 28.48 20.53
N GLY A 327 2.24 28.63 19.78
CA GLY A 327 3.08 29.82 19.86
C GLY A 327 2.25 31.04 19.47
N GLY A 328 1.85 31.80 20.48
CA GLY A 328 1.39 33.16 20.29
C GLY A 328 2.58 34.05 19.95
N GLU A 329 2.49 34.73 18.81
CA GLU A 329 3.26 35.95 18.52
C GLU A 329 2.26 37.03 18.06
N GLU A 330 1.93 37.92 18.99
CA GLU A 330 1.89 39.37 18.77
C GLU A 330 2.99 39.93 19.71
N PRO A 331 3.71 41.02 19.39
CA PRO A 331 3.19 42.18 18.66
C PRO A 331 4.16 42.90 17.67
N LEU A 332 3.57 43.68 16.75
CA LEU A 332 3.75 45.13 16.66
C LEU A 332 2.55 45.80 15.98
#